data_AF-A0A969EVQ8-F1
#
_entry.id   AF-A0A969EVQ8-F1
#
_cell.length_a   1.000
_cell.length_b   1.000
_cell.length_c   1.000
_cell.angle_alpha   90.00
_cell.angle_beta   90.00
_cell.angle_gamma   90.00
#
_symmetry.space_group_name_H-M   'P 1'
#
loop_
_entity.id
_entity.type
_entity.pdbx_description
1 polymer ?
#
loop_
_entity_poly.entity_id
_entity_poly.type
_entity_poly.pdbx_seq_one_letter_code
_entity_poly.pdbx_strand_id
1 'polypeptide(L)'
;MSFVGLHIHSDYSLLDGASQLPNLISRAMELDMPAIALTDHGVMYGAVELLKVCKGTPVKPIIGNEMYVINGDISKQERRPRYHQIVLAKNDIGYKNLVKMTTVSNLQGVQGRGFFTALYQ
;
A
#
# COMPACT_ATOMS: atom_id res chain seq x y z
N MET A 1 -1.97 -17.78 20.04
CA MET A 1 -1.82 -16.30 19.93
C MET A 1 -2.10 -15.95 18.48
N SER A 2 -3.02 -15.04 18.19
CA SER A 2 -3.39 -14.68 16.80
C SER A 2 -2.59 -13.45 16.35
N PHE A 3 -2.09 -13.44 15.12
CA PHE A 3 -1.32 -12.35 14.53
C PHE A 3 -1.86 -11.98 13.15
N VAL A 4 -1.80 -10.70 12.81
CA VAL A 4 -2.20 -10.14 11.52
C VAL A 4 -1.12 -9.16 11.08
N GLY A 5 -0.52 -9.40 9.92
CA GLY A 5 0.44 -8.49 9.33
C GLY A 5 -0.27 -7.30 8.69
N LEU A 6 -0.04 -6.11 9.22
CA LEU A 6 -0.67 -4.86 8.77
C LEU A 6 0.25 -3.97 7.92
N HIS A 7 1.52 -4.36 7.77
CA HIS A 7 2.52 -3.70 6.92
C HIS A 7 3.24 -4.78 6.14
N ILE A 8 2.84 -4.99 4.88
CA ILE A 8 3.38 -6.02 4.01
C ILE A 8 3.47 -5.48 2.59
N HIS A 9 4.60 -5.76 1.94
CA HIS A 9 4.87 -5.42 0.54
C HIS A 9 4.76 -6.68 -0.31
N SER A 10 4.07 -6.57 -1.45
CA SER A 10 4.13 -7.58 -2.49
C SER A 10 5.10 -7.17 -3.58
N ASP A 11 5.30 -8.04 -4.56
CA ASP A 11 5.94 -7.76 -5.84
C ASP A 11 5.46 -6.49 -6.59
N TYR A 12 4.29 -5.93 -6.22
CA TYR A 12 3.81 -4.64 -6.74
C TYR A 12 4.57 -3.43 -6.18
N SER A 13 5.26 -3.60 -5.05
CA SER A 13 6.33 -2.69 -4.61
C SER A 13 7.56 -2.89 -5.49
N LEU A 14 7.49 -2.39 -6.72
CA LEU A 14 8.52 -2.60 -7.74
C LEU A 14 9.92 -2.24 -7.20
N LEU A 15 10.90 -3.11 -7.49
CA LEU A 15 12.31 -3.00 -7.09
C LEU A 15 12.62 -3.30 -5.60
N ASP A 16 11.62 -3.66 -4.80
CA ASP A 16 11.81 -4.02 -3.38
C ASP A 16 11.04 -5.29 -2.97
N GLY A 17 9.76 -5.38 -3.32
CA GLY A 17 8.91 -6.48 -2.93
C GLY A 17 9.19 -7.78 -3.68
N ALA A 18 9.28 -8.89 -2.95
CA ALA A 18 9.51 -10.23 -3.49
C ALA A 18 8.31 -11.19 -3.30
N SER A 19 7.31 -10.79 -2.51
CA SER A 19 6.19 -11.64 -2.13
C SER A 19 5.08 -11.62 -3.18
N GLN A 20 4.90 -12.71 -3.91
CA GLN A 20 3.74 -12.87 -4.81
C GLN A 20 2.46 -13.10 -4.00
N LEU A 21 1.38 -12.40 -4.34
CA LEU A 21 0.11 -12.46 -3.60
C LEU A 21 -0.44 -13.89 -3.40
N PRO A 22 -0.49 -14.78 -4.40
CA PRO A 22 -0.97 -16.16 -4.20
C PRO A 22 -0.19 -16.94 -3.12
N ASN A 23 1.15 -16.83 -3.15
CA ASN A 23 2.02 -17.49 -2.18
C ASN A 23 1.89 -16.86 -0.80
N LEU A 24 1.76 -15.53 -0.73
CA LEU A 24 1.56 -14.79 0.51
C LEU A 24 0.25 -15.20 1.21
N ILE A 25 -0.86 -15.30 0.48
CA ILE A 25 -2.15 -15.72 1.04
C ILE A 25 -2.12 -17.20 1.45
N SER A 26 -1.49 -18.07 0.65
CA SER A 26 -1.31 -19.48 1.01
C SER A 26 -0.54 -19.61 2.33
N ARG A 27 0.54 -18.84 2.50
CA ARG A 27 1.31 -18.82 3.75
C ARG A 27 0.52 -18.27 4.92
N ALA A 28 -0.30 -17.25 4.72
CA ALA A 28 -1.17 -16.69 5.76
C ALA A 28 -2.19 -17.73 6.26
N MET A 29 -2.73 -18.56 5.37
CA MET A 29 -3.61 -19.67 5.72
C MET A 29 -2.88 -20.75 6.52
N GLU A 30 -1.67 -21.16 6.11
CA GLU A 30 -0.86 -22.14 6.85
C GLU A 30 -0.52 -21.69 8.27
N LEU A 31 -0.47 -20.38 8.50
CA LEU A 31 -0.19 -19.75 9.78
C LEU A 31 -1.45 -19.39 10.58
N ASP A 32 -2.63 -19.81 10.12
CA ASP A 32 -3.93 -19.49 10.72
C ASP A 32 -4.15 -17.98 10.94
N MET A 33 -3.62 -17.15 10.04
CA MET A 33 -3.78 -15.70 10.10
C MET A 33 -5.17 -15.31 9.58
N PRO A 34 -6.02 -14.65 10.39
CA PRO A 34 -7.40 -14.36 9.99
C PRO A 34 -7.51 -13.22 8.98
N ALA A 35 -6.46 -12.42 8.81
CA ALA A 35 -6.44 -11.28 7.92
C ALA A 35 -5.01 -10.96 7.49
N ILE A 36 -4.89 -10.17 6.42
CA ILE A 36 -3.61 -9.64 5.94
C ILE A 36 -3.82 -8.29 5.26
N ALA A 37 -2.92 -7.34 5.52
CA ALA A 37 -2.90 -6.09 4.78
C ALA A 37 -1.91 -6.11 3.62
N LEU A 38 -2.22 -5.37 2.57
CA LEU A 38 -1.28 -5.02 1.51
C LEU A 38 -1.03 -3.52 1.56
N THR A 39 0.23 -3.13 1.73
CA THR A 39 0.65 -1.73 1.91
C THR A 39 1.88 -1.42 1.06
N ASP A 40 1.77 -1.58 -0.25
CA ASP A 40 2.89 -1.35 -1.17
C ASP A 40 3.39 0.10 -1.18
N HIS A 41 4.64 0.29 -1.61
CA HIS A 41 5.34 1.58 -1.68
C HIS A 41 4.67 2.58 -2.64
N GLY A 42 3.86 3.49 -2.10
CA GLY A 42 3.27 4.61 -2.82
C GLY A 42 2.28 4.22 -3.93
N VAL A 43 1.86 2.96 -3.99
CA VAL A 43 1.03 2.40 -5.06
C VAL A 43 -0.07 1.48 -4.51
N MET A 44 -1.06 1.19 -5.34
CA MET A 44 -2.19 0.30 -4.99
C MET A 44 -2.46 -0.76 -6.08
N TYR A 45 -1.43 -1.12 -6.87
CA TYR A 45 -1.59 -2.00 -8.04
C TYR A 45 -2.12 -3.39 -7.66
N GLY A 46 -1.63 -3.95 -6.55
CA GLY A 46 -2.05 -5.26 -6.06
C GLY A 46 -3.40 -5.29 -5.35
N ALA A 47 -4.08 -4.17 -5.14
CA ALA A 47 -5.31 -4.12 -4.34
C ALA A 47 -6.42 -5.01 -4.91
N VAL A 48 -6.64 -4.97 -6.24
CA VAL A 48 -7.66 -5.79 -6.90
C VAL A 48 -7.27 -7.27 -6.93
N GLU A 49 -5.98 -7.57 -7.09
CA GLU A 49 -5.50 -8.95 -7.07
C GLU A 49 -5.61 -9.57 -5.67
N LEU A 50 -5.27 -8.82 -4.62
CA LEU A 50 -5.43 -9.25 -3.23
C LEU A 50 -6.89 -9.68 -2.97
N LEU A 51 -7.86 -8.88 -3.41
CA LEU A 51 -9.28 -9.22 -3.29
C LEU A 51 -9.64 -10.50 -4.05
N LYS A 52 -9.08 -10.70 -5.24
CA LYS A 52 -9.31 -11.91 -6.05
C LYS A 52 -8.71 -13.16 -5.39
N VAL A 53 -7.47 -13.07 -4.90
CA VAL A 53 -6.76 -14.20 -4.29
C VAL A 53 -7.35 -14.58 -2.94
N CYS A 54 -7.83 -13.60 -2.15
CA CYS A 54 -8.53 -13.88 -0.89
C CYS A 54 -9.97 -14.37 -1.09
N LYS A 55 -10.51 -14.30 -2.31
CA LYS A 55 -11.90 -14.71 -2.56
C LYS A 55 -12.04 -16.23 -2.37
N GLY A 56 -12.87 -16.63 -1.39
CA GLY A 56 -13.10 -18.03 -1.07
C GLY A 56 -12.09 -18.63 -0.08
N THR A 57 -11.13 -17.83 0.40
CA THR A 57 -10.24 -18.22 1.51
C THR A 57 -10.79 -17.66 2.83
N PRO A 58 -10.34 -18.17 4.00
CA PRO A 58 -10.72 -17.60 5.29
C PRO A 58 -9.98 -16.30 5.63
N VAL A 59 -9.03 -15.87 4.80
CA VAL A 59 -8.17 -14.70 5.07
C VAL A 59 -8.89 -13.43 4.62
N LYS A 60 -9.13 -12.52 5.57
CA LYS A 60 -9.70 -11.21 5.26
C LYS A 60 -8.64 -10.27 4.64
N PRO A 61 -8.86 -9.74 3.43
CA PRO A 61 -7.97 -8.74 2.85
C PRO A 61 -8.18 -7.37 3.50
N ILE A 62 -7.08 -6.66 3.77
CA ILE A 62 -7.06 -5.27 4.22
C ILE A 62 -6.28 -4.45 3.19
N ILE A 63 -6.91 -3.45 2.60
CA ILE A 63 -6.28 -2.60 1.60
C ILE A 63 -5.62 -1.41 2.30
N GLY A 64 -4.35 -1.17 2.02
CA GLY A 64 -3.61 -0.01 2.46
C GLY A 64 -2.62 0.50 1.42
N ASN A 65 -1.74 1.40 1.86
CA ASN A 65 -0.66 1.98 1.07
C ASN A 65 0.42 2.46 2.04
N GLU A 66 1.70 2.18 1.77
CA GLU A 66 2.82 2.85 2.41
C GLU A 66 3.13 4.13 1.65
N MET A 67 2.57 5.25 2.10
CA MET A 67 2.67 6.54 1.44
C MET A 67 4.02 7.18 1.71
N TYR A 68 4.57 7.87 0.69
CA TYR A 68 5.63 8.85 0.92
C TYR A 68 5.00 10.18 1.30
N VAL A 69 5.45 10.78 2.38
CA VAL A 69 4.95 12.07 2.89
C VAL A 69 6.11 13.06 2.98
N ILE A 70 5.85 14.31 2.62
CA ILE A 70 6.79 15.41 2.82
C ILE A 70 6.19 16.48 3.72
N ASN A 71 7.06 17.15 4.47
CA ASN A 71 6.68 18.34 5.21
C ASN A 71 6.74 19.55 4.27
N GLY A 72 5.59 19.89 3.70
CA GLY A 72 5.38 21.10 2.91
C GLY A 72 4.72 20.85 1.55
N ASP A 73 4.51 21.92 0.80
CA ASP A 73 3.80 21.92 -0.48
C ASP A 73 4.41 20.96 -1.52
N ILE A 74 3.60 20.00 -2.00
CA ILE A 74 3.95 19.01 -3.03
C ILE A 74 4.04 19.62 -4.44
N SER A 75 3.44 20.79 -4.68
CA SER A 75 3.48 21.47 -5.98
C SER A 75 4.83 22.14 -6.26
N LYS A 76 5.64 22.34 -5.21
CA LYS A 76 6.98 22.93 -5.32
C LYS A 76 8.02 21.85 -5.54
N GLN A 77 8.82 21.99 -6.59
CA GLN A 77 9.95 21.10 -6.89
C GLN A 77 11.15 21.47 -6.01
N GLU A 78 11.19 20.93 -4.80
CA GLU A 78 12.23 21.20 -3.82
C GLU A 78 12.72 19.90 -3.21
N ARG A 79 14.03 19.79 -3.01
CA ARG A 79 14.60 18.61 -2.36
C ARG A 79 14.25 18.65 -0.87
N ARG A 80 13.28 17.81 -0.48
CA ARG A 80 12.84 17.63 0.91
C ARG A 80 13.01 16.18 1.36
N PRO A 81 13.19 15.95 2.67
CA PRO A 81 13.13 14.61 3.22
C PRO A 81 11.73 14.01 2.99
N ARG A 82 11.69 12.73 2.61
CA ARG A 82 10.48 11.93 2.44
C ARG A 82 10.39 10.95 3.60
N TYR A 83 9.19 10.76 4.12
CA TYR A 83 8.89 9.85 5.22
C TYR A 83 7.89 8.80 4.77
N HIS A 84 7.95 7.61 5.35
CA HIS A 84 7.00 6.55 5.09
C HIS A 84 5.85 6.66 6.08
N GLN A 85 4.62 6.53 5.59
CA GLN A 85 3.42 6.52 6.41
C GLN A 85 2.48 5.42 5.95
N ILE A 86 2.27 4.44 6.83
CA ILE A 86 1.32 3.34 6.59
C ILE A 86 -0.10 3.89 6.79
N VAL A 87 -0.96 3.69 5.79
CA VAL A 87 -2.37 4.07 5.85
C VAL A 87 -3.24 2.91 5.40
N LEU A 88 -4.27 2.58 6.18
CA LEU A 88 -5.20 1.47 5.92
C LEU A 88 -6.61 1.98 5.68
N ALA A 89 -7.30 1.40 4.69
CA ALA A 89 -8.72 1.68 4.47
C ALA A 89 -9.58 0.86 5.43
N LYS A 90 -10.30 1.56 6.33
CA LYS A 90 -11.28 0.92 7.22
C LYS A 90 -12.56 0.49 6.49
N ASN A 91 -12.95 1.23 5.45
CA ASN A 91 -14.21 1.07 4.73
C ASN A 91 -14.10 1.63 3.30
N ASP A 92 -15.19 1.56 2.53
CA ASP A 92 -15.24 2.02 1.13
C ASP A 92 -14.90 3.50 0.95
N ILE A 93 -15.26 4.34 1.93
CA ILE A 93 -14.89 5.76 1.92
C ILE A 93 -13.36 5.89 2.06
N GLY A 94 -12.77 5.14 3.00
CA GLY A 94 -11.33 5.05 3.17
C GLY A 94 -10.62 4.55 1.90
N TYR A 95 -11.15 3.52 1.24
CA TYR A 95 -10.59 3.01 -0.02
C TYR A 95 -10.61 4.08 -1.12
N LYS A 96 -11.75 4.76 -1.32
CA LYS A 96 -11.86 5.86 -2.29
C LYS A 96 -10.88 7.01 -1.99
N ASN A 97 -10.70 7.32 -0.72
CA ASN A 97 -9.72 8.33 -0.29
C ASN A 97 -8.28 7.88 -0.57
N LEU A 98 -7.92 6.63 -0.29
CA LEU A 98 -6.61 6.08 -0.64
C LEU A 98 -6.34 6.14 -2.14
N VAL A 99 -7.31 5.76 -2.97
CA VAL A 99 -7.19 5.87 -4.43
C VAL A 99 -6.94 7.31 -4.83
N LYS A 100 -7.77 8.25 -4.35
CA LYS A 100 -7.63 9.68 -4.64
C LYS A 100 -6.26 10.23 -4.23
N MET A 101 -5.80 9.94 -3.01
CA MET A 101 -4.50 10.38 -2.50
C MET A 101 -3.36 9.79 -3.34
N THR A 102 -3.39 8.48 -3.63
CA THR A 102 -2.39 7.82 -4.48
C THR A 102 -2.34 8.45 -5.88
N THR A 103 -3.50 8.80 -6.45
CA THR A 103 -3.57 9.51 -7.74
C THR A 103 -2.97 10.92 -7.66
N VAL A 104 -3.31 11.70 -6.64
CA VAL A 104 -2.74 13.05 -6.44
C VAL A 104 -1.22 12.98 -6.28
N SER A 105 -0.74 12.03 -5.48
CA SER A 105 0.69 11.75 -5.32
C SER A 105 1.34 11.53 -6.68
N ASN A 106 0.83 10.59 -7.48
CA ASN A 106 1.43 10.25 -8.77
C ASN A 106 1.35 11.36 -9.83
N LEU A 107 0.30 12.18 -9.81
CA LEU A 107 0.11 13.25 -10.81
C LEU A 107 0.78 14.57 -10.44
N GLN A 108 0.90 14.88 -9.14
CA GLN A 108 1.32 16.20 -8.65
C GLN A 108 2.51 16.15 -7.70
N GLY A 109 2.73 15.02 -7.03
CA GLY A 109 3.75 14.83 -6.00
C GLY A 109 5.06 14.21 -6.48
N VAL A 110 5.28 14.10 -7.80
CA VAL A 110 6.56 13.66 -8.36
C VAL A 110 7.62 14.73 -8.05
N GLN A 111 8.65 14.37 -7.30
CA GLN A 111 9.75 15.28 -6.93
C GLN A 111 11.05 14.82 -7.60
N GLY A 112 11.50 15.57 -8.61
CA GLY A 112 12.71 15.25 -9.39
C GLY A 112 12.59 14.01 -10.29
N ARG A 113 13.70 13.30 -10.53
CA ARG A 113 13.74 12.06 -11.31
C ARG A 113 13.73 10.85 -10.37
N GLY A 114 12.55 10.31 -10.07
CA GLY A 114 12.40 9.10 -9.27
C GLY A 114 10.96 8.55 -9.33
N PHE A 115 10.80 7.25 -9.06
CA PHE A 115 9.52 6.55 -9.13
C PHE A 115 8.57 6.87 -7.96
N PHE A 116 9.09 7.46 -6.88
CA PHE A 116 8.36 7.65 -5.63
C PHE A 116 7.76 9.05 -5.53
N THR A 117 6.44 9.10 -5.40
CA THR A 117 5.66 10.32 -5.31
C THR A 117 5.19 10.59 -3.90
N ALA A 118 5.17 11.87 -3.49
CA ALA A 118 4.86 12.26 -2.12
C ALA A 118 3.50 12.96 -1.95
N LEU A 119 2.92 12.82 -0.78
CA LEU A 119 1.74 13.52 -0.30
C LEU A 119 2.11 14.58 0.75
N TYR A 120 1.26 15.60 0.84
CA TYR A 120 1.32 16.60 1.91
C TYR A 120 0.62 16.07 3.17
N GLN A 121 1.16 16.42 4.33
CA GLN A 121 0.56 16.14 5.64
C GLN A 121 -0.39 17.26 6.08
#